data_AF-A0A845JRJ0-F1
#
_entry.id   AF-A0A845JRJ0-F1
#
_cell.length_a   1.000
_cell.length_b   1.000
_cell.length_c   1.000
_cell.angle_alpha   90.00
_cell.angle_beta   90.00
_cell.angle_gamma   90.00
#
_symmetry.space_group_name_H-M   'P 1'
#
loop_
_entity.id
_entity.type
_entity.pdbx_description
1 polymer ?
#
loop_
_entity_poly.entity_id
_entity_poly.type
_entity_poly.pdbx_seq_one_letter_code
_entity_poly.pdbx_strand_id
1 'polypeptide(L)'
;DDFKKILASTNLKFYALIPSGMGMEFKLIGKYETPELIEIEDPVPYITEKYGGGKFKVNIYHNGTFCGTENYKAHGDPKWVEIEDDNPTG
;
A
#
# COMPACT_ATOMS: atom_id res chain seq x y z
N ASP A 1 -5.52 4.25 24.09
CA ASP A 1 -4.45 5.24 23.81
C ASP A 1 -3.19 4.68 23.14
N ASP A 2 -2.60 3.57 23.57
CA ASP A 2 -1.35 3.06 22.96
C ASP A 2 -1.48 2.61 21.50
N PHE A 3 -2.62 2.04 21.12
CA PHE A 3 -2.84 1.59 19.74
C PHE A 3 -2.80 2.76 18.74
N LYS A 4 -3.34 3.93 19.10
CA LYS A 4 -3.29 5.13 18.25
C LYS A 4 -1.88 5.71 18.12
N LYS A 5 -1.05 5.57 19.16
CA LYS A 5 0.37 5.99 19.13
C LYS A 5 1.21 5.06 18.26
N ILE A 6 0.96 3.74 18.32
CA ILE A 6 1.63 2.75 17.47
C ILE A 6 1.27 2.98 16.00
N LEU A 7 0.00 3.28 15.73
CA LEU A 7 -0.47 3.63 14.40
C LEU A 7 0.19 4.92 13.90
N ALA A 8 0.27 5.99 14.69
CA ALA A 8 0.86 7.26 14.26
C ALA A 8 2.32 7.17 13.75
N SER A 9 3.09 6.16 14.14
CA SER A 9 4.46 5.94 13.65
C SER A 9 4.59 4.77 12.66
N THR A 10 3.46 4.41 12.04
CA THR A 10 3.38 3.37 11.02
C THR A 10 3.34 4.01 9.62
N ASN A 11 4.22 3.54 8.73
CA ASN A 11 4.30 3.94 7.33
C ASN A 11 3.82 2.79 6.46
N LEU A 12 3.02 3.08 5.44
CA LEU A 12 2.56 2.11 4.47
C LEU A 12 3.12 2.42 3.08
N LYS A 13 3.57 1.38 2.38
CA LYS A 13 3.91 1.45 0.95
C LYS A 13 2.95 0.57 0.17
N PHE A 14 2.29 1.14 -0.83
CA PHE A 14 1.38 0.45 -1.74
C PHE A 14 2.09 0.12 -3.04
N TYR A 15 1.99 -1.13 -3.47
CA TYR A 15 2.56 -1.61 -4.71
C TYR A 15 1.48 -2.20 -5.61
N ALA A 16 1.49 -1.84 -6.90
CA ALA A 16 0.80 -2.57 -7.94
C ALA A 16 1.67 -3.74 -8.42
N LEU A 17 1.06 -4.92 -8.55
CA LEU A 17 1.72 -6.14 -9.00
C LEU A 17 1.36 -6.37 -10.46
N ILE A 18 2.37 -6.28 -11.32
CA ILE A 18 2.19 -6.41 -12.77
C ILE A 18 2.98 -7.63 -13.26
N PRO A 19 2.36 -8.53 -14.05
CA PRO A 19 3.10 -9.58 -14.73
C PRO A 19 4.18 -8.97 -15.65
N SER A 20 5.43 -9.42 -15.52
CA SER A 20 6.53 -8.99 -16.40
C SER A 20 7.40 -10.19 -16.76
N GLY A 21 7.32 -10.60 -18.03
CA GLY A 21 7.97 -11.82 -18.52
C GLY A 21 7.55 -13.06 -17.73
N MET A 22 8.52 -13.75 -17.12
CA MET A 22 8.29 -14.91 -16.25
C MET A 22 8.10 -14.56 -14.76
N GLY A 23 8.10 -13.27 -14.41
CA GLY A 23 8.04 -12.79 -13.03
C GLY A 23 6.92 -11.80 -12.76
N MET A 24 7.04 -11.12 -11.63
CA MET A 24 6.18 -10.00 -11.25
C MET A 24 7.04 -8.78 -10.97
N GLU A 25 6.60 -7.63 -11.47
CA GLU A 25 7.12 -6.33 -11.08
C GLU A 25 6.25 -5.73 -9.99
N PHE A 26 6.89 -5.09 -9.02
CA PHE A 26 6.23 -4.31 -7.97
C PHE A 26 6.45 -2.84 -8.28
N LYS A 27 5.38 -2.16 -8.66
CA LYS A 27 5.39 -0.72 -8.93
C LYS A 27 4.90 0.00 -7.71
N LEU A 28 5.72 0.87 -7.11
CA LEU A 28 5.28 1.71 -6.00
C LEU A 28 4.25 2.69 -6.53
N ILE A 29 3.07 2.75 -5.91
CA ILE A 29 1.95 3.60 -6.36
C ILE A 29 1.43 4.54 -5.28
N GLY A 30 1.88 4.38 -4.04
CA GLY A 30 1.47 5.23 -2.93
C GLY A 30 2.28 5.01 -1.67
N LYS A 31 2.42 6.08 -0.90
CA LYS A 31 3.04 6.12 0.42
C LYS A 31 2.09 6.83 1.36
N TYR A 32 1.86 6.26 2.54
CA TYR A 32 0.96 6.83 3.54
C TYR A 32 1.56 6.76 4.91
N GLU A 33 1.36 7.81 5.68
CA GLU A 33 1.47 7.76 7.13
C GLU A 33 0.10 7.37 7.68
N THR A 34 0.09 6.49 8.68
CA THR A 34 -1.15 5.85 9.15
C THR A 34 -2.23 6.78 9.72
N PRO A 35 -1.99 8.05 10.16
CA PRO A 35 -3.11 8.94 10.51
C PRO A 35 -4.15 9.09 9.39
N GLU A 36 -3.74 8.91 8.12
CA GLU A 36 -4.62 9.04 6.95
C GLU A 36 -5.48 7.80 6.66
N LEU A 37 -5.19 6.64 7.28
CA LEU A 37 -5.81 5.35 6.94
C LEU A 37 -6.60 4.71 8.09
N ILE A 38 -6.58 5.31 9.29
CA ILE A 38 -7.30 4.82 10.49
C ILE A 38 -8.82 4.75 10.29
N GLU A 39 -9.38 5.47 9.31
CA GLU A 39 -10.82 5.49 9.03
C GLU A 39 -11.24 4.57 7.88
N ILE A 40 -10.34 3.74 7.33
CA ILE A 40 -10.71 2.79 6.27
C ILE A 40 -11.31 1.54 6.90
N GLU A 41 -12.65 1.46 6.92
CA GLU A 41 -13.38 0.27 7.39
C GLU A 41 -13.19 -0.95 6.47
N ASP A 42 -13.07 -0.75 5.15
CA ASP A 42 -12.76 -1.79 4.17
C ASP A 42 -11.70 -1.32 3.16
N PRO A 43 -10.51 -1.96 3.12
CA PRO A 43 -9.42 -1.57 2.23
C PRO A 43 -9.72 -1.83 0.75
N VAL A 44 -10.57 -2.80 0.39
CA VAL A 44 -10.79 -3.17 -1.02
C VAL A 44 -11.59 -2.10 -1.78
N PRO A 45 -12.72 -1.58 -1.29
CA PRO A 45 -13.41 -0.45 -1.90
C PRO A 45 -12.51 0.78 -2.04
N TYR A 46 -11.76 1.14 -0.99
CA TYR A 46 -10.82 2.26 -1.03
C TYR A 46 -9.76 2.09 -2.14
N ILE A 47 -9.12 0.91 -2.19
CA ILE A 47 -8.12 0.60 -3.22
C ILE A 47 -8.74 0.63 -4.61
N THR A 48 -9.96 0.09 -4.78
CA THR A 48 -10.66 0.07 -6.07
C THR A 48 -11.00 1.49 -6.54
N GLU A 49 -11.48 2.34 -5.65
CA GLU A 49 -11.81 3.73 -5.96
C GLU A 49 -10.56 4.53 -6.34
N LYS A 50 -9.49 4.40 -5.53
CA LYS A 50 -8.26 5.18 -5.67
C LYS A 50 -7.34 4.71 -6.80
N TYR A 51 -7.15 3.40 -6.92
CA TYR A 51 -6.15 2.78 -7.82
C TYR A 51 -6.77 1.97 -8.94
N GLY A 52 -8.10 1.79 -8.96
CA GLY A 52 -8.77 0.94 -9.94
C GLY A 52 -8.52 -0.54 -9.68
N GLY A 53 -8.71 -1.34 -10.73
CA GLY A 53 -8.49 -2.78 -10.65
C GLY A 53 -7.03 -3.19 -10.68
N GLY A 54 -6.73 -4.35 -10.09
CA GLY A 54 -5.37 -4.86 -10.03
C GLY A 54 -5.12 -5.78 -8.84
N LYS A 55 -3.87 -6.25 -8.75
CA LYS A 55 -3.34 -6.92 -7.57
C LYS A 55 -2.43 -5.94 -6.85
N PHE A 56 -2.63 -5.80 -5.55
CA PHE A 56 -1.93 -4.82 -4.73
C PHE A 56 -1.28 -5.50 -3.54
N LYS A 57 -0.10 -5.00 -3.17
CA LYS A 57 0.60 -5.39 -1.95
C LYS A 57 0.85 -4.13 -1.13
N VAL A 58 0.49 -4.18 0.14
CA VAL A 58 0.75 -3.12 1.10
C VAL A 58 1.80 -3.63 2.06
N ASN A 59 2.93 -2.94 2.15
CA ASN A 59 3.94 -3.19 3.16
C ASN A 59 3.71 -2.24 4.33
N ILE A 60 3.73 -2.78 5.54
CA ILE A 60 3.53 -2.05 6.79
C ILE A 60 4.88 -1.94 7.48
N TYR A 61 5.28 -0.72 7.81
CA TYR A 61 6.49 -0.41 8.54
C TYR A 61 6.13 0.32 9.82
N HIS A 62 6.72 -0.02 10.95
CA HIS A 62 6.56 0.69 12.21
C HIS A 62 7.93 1.21 12.66
N ASN A 63 8.07 2.53 12.85
CA ASN A 63 9.36 3.18 13.15
C ASN A 63 10.49 2.76 12.18
N GLY A 64 10.19 2.72 10.87
CA GLY A 64 11.14 2.28 9.83
C GLY A 64 11.43 0.77 9.80
N THR A 65 10.85 -0.02 10.70
CA THR A 65 11.01 -1.48 10.73
C THR A 65 9.86 -2.15 9.98
N PHE A 66 10.16 -3.05 9.06
CA PHE A 66 9.13 -3.85 8.38
C PHE A 66 8.40 -4.77 9.38
N CYS A 67 7.07 -4.67 9.41
CA CYS A 67 6.22 -5.45 10.32
C CYS A 67 5.41 -6.52 9.60
N GLY A 68 5.03 -6.30 8.35
CA GLY A 68 4.17 -7.24 7.64
C GLY A 68 3.72 -6.75 6.28
N THR A 69 2.96 -7.61 5.62
CA THR A 69 2.40 -7.30 4.31
C THR A 69 0.97 -7.82 4.19
N GLU A 70 0.12 -7.00 3.59
CA GLU A 70 -1.25 -7.35 3.22
C GLU A 70 -1.39 -7.33 1.70
N ASN A 71 -2.15 -8.27 1.15
CA ASN A 71 -2.36 -8.38 -0.29
C ASN A 71 -3.84 -8.21 -0.60
N TYR A 72 -4.13 -7.35 -1.57
CA TYR A 72 -5.49 -7.04 -2.00
C TYR A 72 -5.67 -7.29 -3.48
N LYS A 73 -6.91 -7.59 -3.86
CA LYS A 73 -7.32 -7.73 -5.25
C LYS A 73 -8.54 -6.86 -5.47
N ALA A 74 -8.44 -5.90 -6.38
CA ALA A 74 -9.55 -5.08 -6.84
C ALA A 74 -9.94 -5.47 -8.27
N HIS A 75 -11.22 -5.31 -8.60
CA HIS A 75 -11.75 -5.59 -9.92
C HIS A 75 -11.91 -4.29 -10.73
N GLY A 76 -11.77 -4.37 -12.05
CA GLY A 76 -11.90 -3.24 -12.97
C GLY A 76 -10.60 -2.90 -13.71
N ASP A 77 -10.58 -1.75 -14.37
CA ASP A 77 -9.41 -1.24 -15.08
C ASP A 77 -8.44 -0.55 -14.11
N PRO A 78 -7.11 -0.69 -14.29
CA PRO A 78 -6.13 -0.01 -13.46
C PRO A 78 -6.17 1.50 -13.66
N LYS A 79 -6.11 2.26 -12.56
CA LYS A 79 -6.01 3.72 -12.52
C LYS A 79 -4.74 4.22 -11.82
N TRP A 80 -3.96 3.31 -11.22
CA TRP A 80 -2.74 3.63 -10.51
C TRP A 80 -1.64 4.13 -11.46
N VAL A 81 -0.73 4.92 -10.90
CA VAL A 81 0.45 5.46 -11.59
C VAL A 81 1.66 5.16 -10.72
N GLU A 82 2.78 4.79 -11.35
CA GLU A 82 4.05 4.58 -10.64
C GLU A 82 4.54 5.92 -10.06
N ILE A 83 5.02 5.87 -8.81
CA ILE A 83 5.64 7.00 -8.12
C ILE A 83 7.11 6.67 -7.79
N GLU A 84 7.93 7.70 -7.64
CA GLU A 84 9.34 7.53 -7.27
C GLU A 84 9.49 7.03 -5.82
N ASP A 85 10.47 6.14 -5.60
CA ASP A 85 10.84 5.70 -4.25
C ASP A 85 11.99 6.55 -3.69
N ASP A 86 11.66 7.73 -3.17
CA ASP A 86 12.61 8.64 -2.50
C ASP A 86 13.18 8.12 -1.17
N ASN A 87 12.63 7.04 -0.60
CA ASN A 87 13.13 6.43 0.63
C ASN A 87 12.93 4.91 0.64
N PRO A 88 13.86 4.11 0.08
CA PRO A 88 13.69 2.66 -0.09
C PRO A 88 13.61 1.87 1.23
N THR A 89 14.08 2.43 2.34
CA THR A 89 14.19 1.76 3.64
C THR A 89 12.99 1.91 4.57
N GLY A 90 12.06 2.82 4.26
CA GLY A 90 10.91 3.13 5.12
C GLY A 90 11.13 4.35 6.01
#